data_AF-A0A6A5YCV5-F1
#
_entry.id   AF-A0A6A5YCV5-F1
#
_cell.length_a   1.000
_cell.length_b   1.000
_cell.length_c   1.000
_cell.angle_alpha   90.00
_cell.angle_beta   90.00
_cell.angle_gamma   90.00
#
_symmetry.space_group_name_H-M   'P 1'
#
loop_
_entity.id
_entity.type
_entity.pdbx_description
1 polymer ?
#
loop_
_entity_poly.entity_id
_entity_poly.type
_entity_poly.pdbx_seq_one_letter_code
_entity_poly.pdbx_strand_id
1 'polypeptide(L)'
;MRFFQIIIACAFISSAQAAPSSGGRRTCVVPASGTNQTDDAPAILKAFKKCGKGGRVVFEDKTYYVNSALNITWLEDVEIDVYGTLLWSTDIQYWLNNSLPVGYQNQSTALVLGGNKVTLDGHGQGIFNGNGDFWYRWISQQENSSNYPGRPHAVTFNGLTNSIVRGLTFLRSQMWCVVKFDVRANMGTNFIRTMSIIYSHHVELSHILVNNTGNFVDSCNVRPCVTKNPPCRKGFYK
;
A
#
# COMPACT_ATOMS: atom_id res chain seq x y z
N MET A 1 79.91 7.61 -39.21
CA MET A 1 79.06 6.49 -38.77
C MET A 1 78.09 7.03 -37.72
N ARG A 2 76.80 7.16 -38.06
CA ARG A 2 75.76 7.68 -37.14
C ARG A 2 75.07 6.50 -36.46
N PHE A 3 75.19 6.38 -35.14
CA PHE A 3 74.48 5.40 -34.33
C PHE A 3 73.06 5.92 -34.03
N PHE A 4 72.03 5.18 -34.45
CA PHE A 4 70.65 5.40 -34.05
C PHE A 4 70.36 4.60 -32.78
N GLN A 5 70.08 5.27 -31.67
CA GLN A 5 69.52 4.64 -30.46
C GLN A 5 68.00 4.49 -30.64
N ILE A 6 67.51 3.27 -30.59
CA ILE A 6 66.08 2.94 -30.59
C ILE A 6 65.64 2.87 -29.13
N ILE A 7 64.81 3.82 -28.69
CA ILE A 7 64.15 3.78 -27.39
C ILE A 7 62.90 2.91 -27.53
N ILE A 8 62.90 1.73 -26.92
CA ILE A 8 61.73 0.86 -26.83
C ILE A 8 60.89 1.33 -25.64
N ALA A 9 59.75 1.98 -25.93
CA ALA A 9 58.75 2.30 -24.94
C ALA A 9 57.87 1.08 -24.68
N CYS A 10 58.06 0.40 -23.54
CA CYS A 10 57.13 -0.62 -23.05
C CYS A 10 55.81 0.05 -22.64
N ALA A 11 54.79 -0.09 -23.48
CA ALA A 11 53.42 0.25 -23.13
C ALA A 11 52.90 -0.77 -22.11
N PHE A 12 52.78 -0.38 -20.85
CA PHE A 12 52.05 -1.14 -19.84
C PHE A 12 50.57 -1.12 -20.21
N ILE A 13 50.06 -2.23 -20.74
CA ILE A 13 48.63 -2.45 -20.93
C ILE A 13 48.04 -2.70 -19.55
N SER A 14 47.52 -1.66 -18.91
CA SER A 14 46.69 -1.79 -17.71
C SER A 14 45.40 -2.49 -18.11
N SER A 15 45.30 -3.78 -17.81
CA SER A 15 44.04 -4.51 -17.82
C SER A 15 43.10 -3.86 -16.80
N ALA A 16 42.16 -3.04 -17.27
CA ALA A 16 41.05 -2.61 -16.45
C ALA A 16 40.15 -3.83 -16.21
N GLN A 17 40.40 -4.57 -15.12
CA GLN A 17 39.42 -5.51 -14.59
C GLN A 17 38.18 -4.70 -14.22
N ALA A 18 37.15 -4.74 -15.07
CA ALA A 18 35.81 -4.37 -14.65
C ALA A 18 35.42 -5.29 -13.50
N ALA A 19 35.38 -4.75 -12.29
CA ALA A 19 34.84 -5.46 -11.14
C ALA A 19 33.41 -5.91 -11.50
N PRO A 20 33.01 -7.15 -11.18
CA PRO A 20 31.62 -7.54 -11.34
C PRO A 20 30.79 -6.61 -10.45
N SER A 21 29.92 -5.81 -11.06
CA SER A 21 28.86 -5.15 -10.32
C SER A 21 28.03 -6.25 -9.69
N SER A 22 28.18 -6.44 -8.38
CA SER A 22 27.36 -7.36 -7.57
C SER A 22 25.95 -6.80 -7.39
N GLY A 23 25.32 -6.36 -8.48
CA GLY A 23 24.19 -5.44 -8.53
C GLY A 23 22.84 -6.13 -8.33
N GLY A 24 22.62 -6.72 -7.16
CA GLY A 24 21.29 -7.14 -6.71
C GLY A 24 20.76 -6.24 -5.60
N ARG A 25 19.49 -5.80 -5.70
CA ARG A 25 18.83 -5.04 -4.61
C ARG A 25 18.79 -5.87 -3.33
N ARG A 26 19.06 -5.23 -2.18
CA ARG A 26 18.89 -5.89 -0.88
C ARG A 26 17.43 -6.26 -0.67
N THR A 27 17.13 -7.52 -0.42
CA THR A 27 15.76 -7.99 -0.17
C THR A 27 15.50 -8.17 1.33
N CYS A 28 14.37 -7.63 1.80
CA CYS A 28 13.84 -7.79 3.15
C CYS A 28 12.47 -8.48 3.07
N VAL A 29 12.41 -9.75 3.47
CA VAL A 29 11.14 -10.45 3.65
C VAL A 29 10.55 -10.04 5.00
N VAL A 30 9.30 -9.57 5.01
CA VAL A 30 8.60 -9.20 6.23
C VAL A 30 8.17 -10.48 6.96
N PRO A 31 8.56 -10.70 8.23
CA PRO A 31 8.04 -11.82 9.00
C PRO A 31 6.58 -11.55 9.36
N ALA A 32 5.72 -12.54 9.11
CA ALA A 32 4.32 -12.52 9.55
C ALA A 32 4.20 -13.26 10.88
N SER A 33 3.49 -12.69 11.86
CA SER A 33 3.15 -13.38 13.10
C SER A 33 2.19 -14.54 12.89
N GLY A 34 1.32 -14.45 11.87
CA GLY A 34 0.27 -15.43 11.60
C GLY A 34 -0.89 -15.40 12.61
N THR A 35 -0.92 -14.43 13.53
CA THR A 35 -1.96 -14.30 14.56
C THR A 35 -2.38 -12.85 14.80
N ASN A 36 -3.66 -12.62 15.07
CA ASN A 36 -4.17 -11.31 15.49
C ASN A 36 -3.75 -10.89 16.90
N GLN A 37 -3.14 -11.77 17.70
CA GLN A 37 -2.59 -11.41 19.02
C GLN A 37 -1.29 -10.58 18.92
N THR A 38 -0.59 -10.65 17.79
CA THR A 38 0.70 -9.95 17.60
C THR A 38 0.54 -8.88 16.53
N ASP A 39 1.03 -7.68 16.80
CA ASP A 39 1.08 -6.60 15.82
C ASP A 39 2.30 -6.77 14.91
N ASP A 40 2.06 -6.92 13.61
CA ASP A 40 3.11 -7.04 12.59
C ASP A 40 3.62 -5.67 12.11
N ALA A 41 2.97 -4.56 12.46
CA ALA A 41 3.40 -3.22 12.05
C ALA A 41 4.86 -2.88 12.42
N PRO A 42 5.39 -3.21 13.63
CA PRO A 42 6.80 -3.03 13.94
C PRO A 42 7.75 -3.83 13.03
N ALA A 43 7.37 -5.05 12.65
CA ALA A 43 8.15 -5.89 11.75
C ALA A 43 8.16 -5.32 10.32
N ILE A 44 7.00 -4.86 9.85
CA ILE A 44 6.85 -4.14 8.57
C ILE A 44 7.77 -2.92 8.55
N LEU A 45 7.66 -2.05 9.56
CA LEU A 45 8.47 -0.84 9.65
C LEU A 45 9.97 -1.15 9.71
N LYS A 46 10.37 -2.22 10.39
CA LYS A 46 11.77 -2.68 10.44
C LYS A 46 12.28 -3.11 9.06
N ALA A 47 11.47 -3.82 8.27
CA ALA A 47 11.84 -4.20 6.91
C ALA A 47 12.02 -2.96 6.02
N PHE A 48 11.11 -2.00 6.08
CA PHE A 48 11.21 -0.74 5.34
C PHE A 48 12.38 0.14 5.81
N LYS A 49 12.71 0.17 7.10
CA LYS A 49 13.92 0.86 7.58
C LYS A 49 15.21 0.26 6.99
N LYS A 50 15.22 -1.05 6.73
CA LYS A 50 16.41 -1.78 6.24
C LYS A 50 16.52 -1.81 4.71
N CYS A 51 15.40 -1.87 4.00
CA CYS A 51 15.35 -2.02 2.54
C CYS A 51 14.56 -0.92 1.81
N GLY A 52 14.11 0.13 2.49
CA GLY A 52 13.32 1.23 1.91
C GLY A 52 14.11 2.20 1.03
N LYS A 53 15.42 1.99 0.84
CA LYS A 53 16.28 2.77 -0.04
C LYS A 53 17.14 1.85 -0.90
N GLY A 54 16.92 1.83 -2.22
CA GLY A 54 17.65 0.97 -3.17
C GLY A 54 17.41 -0.54 -2.97
N GLY A 55 16.32 -0.90 -2.30
CA GLY A 55 16.07 -2.26 -1.83
C GLY A 55 14.76 -2.84 -2.33
N ARG A 56 14.43 -4.02 -1.82
CA ARG A 56 13.17 -4.73 -2.08
C ARG A 56 12.56 -5.21 -0.77
N VAL A 57 11.27 -4.97 -0.58
CA VAL A 57 10.48 -5.46 0.56
C VAL A 57 9.46 -6.46 0.05
N VAL A 58 9.40 -7.65 0.66
CA VAL A 58 8.53 -8.73 0.20
C VAL A 58 7.59 -9.14 1.33
N PHE A 59 6.29 -9.08 1.06
CA PHE A 59 5.26 -9.72 1.86
C PHE A 59 4.90 -11.03 1.17
N GLU A 60 5.22 -12.16 1.81
CA GLU A 60 4.89 -13.49 1.29
C GLU A 60 3.38 -13.76 1.32
N ASP A 61 2.93 -14.87 0.73
CA ASP A 61 1.54 -15.32 0.76
C ASP A 61 1.12 -15.78 2.16
N LYS A 62 0.98 -14.80 3.06
CA LYS A 62 0.65 -14.92 4.49
C LYS A 62 -0.26 -13.77 4.89
N THR A 63 -0.91 -13.91 6.05
CA THR A 63 -1.65 -12.80 6.67
C THR A 63 -0.76 -12.06 7.66
N TYR A 64 -0.66 -10.74 7.46
CA TYR A 64 0.04 -9.79 8.32
C TYR A 64 -1.00 -9.00 9.11
N TYR A 65 -0.99 -9.13 10.44
CA TYR A 65 -1.97 -8.48 11.31
C TYR A 65 -1.47 -7.09 11.71
N VAL A 66 -2.07 -6.06 11.12
CA VAL A 66 -1.70 -4.65 11.31
C VAL A 66 -2.58 -4.07 12.41
N ASN A 67 -2.03 -3.95 13.61
CA ASN A 67 -2.76 -3.45 14.78
C ASN A 67 -2.35 -2.02 15.16
N SER A 68 -1.32 -1.46 14.53
CA SER A 68 -0.93 -0.06 14.69
C SER A 68 -0.71 0.69 13.37
N ALA A 69 -0.87 2.01 13.42
CA ALA A 69 -0.73 2.87 12.25
C ALA A 69 0.73 2.92 11.74
N LEU A 70 0.89 2.93 10.42
CA LEU A 70 2.18 2.90 9.74
C LEU A 70 2.43 4.21 8.99
N ASN A 71 3.58 4.83 9.21
CA ASN A 71 4.04 5.98 8.44
C ASN A 71 5.36 5.63 7.75
N ILE A 72 5.37 5.58 6.42
CA ILE A 72 6.49 5.14 5.59
C ILE A 72 6.62 6.08 4.39
N THR A 73 7.12 7.30 4.61
CA THR A 73 7.12 8.40 3.61
C THR A 73 8.50 8.72 3.03
N TRP A 74 9.53 7.93 3.37
CA TRP A 74 10.94 8.21 3.05
C TRP A 74 11.55 7.22 2.04
N LEU A 75 10.71 6.58 1.22
CA LEU A 75 11.16 5.55 0.28
C LEU A 75 11.93 6.16 -0.90
N GLU A 76 12.94 5.44 -1.38
CA GLU A 76 13.73 5.84 -2.57
C GLU A 76 14.17 4.60 -3.34
N ASP A 77 13.79 4.49 -4.62
CA ASP A 77 14.15 3.35 -5.49
C ASP A 77 13.92 1.99 -4.79
N VAL A 78 12.66 1.72 -4.46
CA VAL A 78 12.25 0.51 -3.73
C VAL A 78 11.23 -0.29 -4.52
N GLU A 79 11.40 -1.60 -4.50
CA GLU A 79 10.41 -2.57 -4.97
C GLU A 79 9.67 -3.16 -3.77
N ILE A 80 8.35 -3.18 -3.81
CA ILE A 80 7.49 -3.70 -2.75
C ILE A 80 6.58 -4.73 -3.38
N ASP A 81 6.84 -6.00 -3.08
CA ASP A 81 6.04 -7.13 -3.56
C ASP A 81 5.06 -7.57 -2.48
N VAL A 82 3.77 -7.58 -2.78
CA VAL A 82 2.72 -8.00 -1.87
C VAL A 82 2.02 -9.23 -2.42
N TYR A 83 2.42 -10.41 -1.95
CA TYR A 83 1.77 -11.67 -2.31
C TYR A 83 0.64 -12.03 -1.33
N GLY A 84 0.72 -11.55 -0.09
CA GLY A 84 -0.20 -11.89 0.98
C GLY A 84 -1.27 -10.85 1.29
N THR A 85 -1.82 -10.95 2.49
CA THR A 85 -2.87 -10.07 2.99
C THR A 85 -2.36 -9.23 4.15
N LEU A 86 -2.43 -7.91 4.05
CA LEU A 86 -2.38 -7.02 5.20
C LEU A 86 -3.79 -6.92 5.76
N LEU A 87 -3.97 -7.26 7.04
CA LEU A 87 -5.27 -7.30 7.71
C LEU A 87 -5.27 -6.34 8.88
N TRP A 88 -6.09 -5.30 8.82
CA TRP A 88 -6.17 -4.28 9.87
C TRP A 88 -6.97 -4.79 11.06
N SER A 89 -6.57 -4.44 12.27
CA SER A 89 -7.30 -4.83 13.48
C SER A 89 -8.73 -4.28 13.49
N THR A 90 -9.60 -4.94 14.27
CA THR A 90 -11.00 -4.54 14.46
C THR A 90 -11.17 -3.54 15.61
N ASP A 91 -10.08 -3.02 16.19
CA ASP A 91 -10.13 -2.09 17.32
C ASP A 91 -10.48 -0.67 16.84
N ILE A 92 -11.77 -0.41 16.75
CA ILE A 92 -12.31 0.88 16.30
C ILE A 92 -11.82 2.03 17.17
N GLN A 93 -11.75 1.86 18.48
CA GLN A 93 -11.35 2.94 19.40
C GLN A 93 -9.88 3.27 19.24
N TYR A 94 -9.02 2.26 19.05
CA TYR A 94 -7.63 2.48 18.70
C TYR A 94 -7.51 3.32 17.41
N TRP A 95 -8.19 2.91 16.34
CA TRP A 95 -8.09 3.59 15.05
C TRP A 95 -8.62 5.02 15.08
N LEU A 96 -9.73 5.30 15.77
CA LEU A 96 -10.23 6.67 15.93
C LEU A 96 -9.21 7.59 16.63
N ASN A 97 -8.40 7.05 17.54
CA ASN A 97 -7.44 7.82 18.33
C ASN A 97 -6.02 7.86 17.75
N ASN A 98 -5.63 6.88 16.93
CA ASN A 98 -4.23 6.68 16.50
C ASN A 98 -4.04 6.71 14.98
N SER A 99 -5.11 6.87 14.20
CA SER A 99 -4.97 7.04 12.76
C SER A 99 -4.23 8.34 12.44
N LEU A 100 -3.43 8.30 11.38
CA LEU A 100 -2.56 9.40 10.99
C LEU A 100 -3.37 10.47 10.26
N PRO A 101 -3.14 11.78 10.51
CA PRO A 101 -3.82 12.82 9.77
C PRO A 101 -3.35 12.82 8.32
N VAL A 102 -4.29 12.83 7.38
CA VAL A 102 -4.01 12.96 5.94
C VAL A 102 -3.59 14.39 5.59
N GLY A 103 -3.93 15.38 6.45
CA GLY A 103 -3.66 16.79 6.21
C GLY A 103 -4.64 17.47 5.25
N TYR A 104 -5.62 16.72 4.73
CA TYR A 104 -6.66 17.20 3.82
C TYR A 104 -8.05 16.76 4.31
N GLN A 105 -9.04 17.66 4.26
CA GLN A 105 -10.44 17.41 4.64
C GLN A 105 -10.67 16.79 6.03
N ASN A 106 -9.75 17.00 6.98
CA ASN A 106 -9.79 16.39 8.31
C ASN A 106 -9.93 14.85 8.27
N GLN A 107 -9.36 14.22 7.22
CA GLN A 107 -9.37 12.77 7.03
C GLN A 107 -8.20 12.13 7.77
N SER A 108 -8.36 10.84 8.08
CA SER A 108 -7.34 10.03 8.74
C SER A 108 -6.99 8.80 7.90
N THR A 109 -5.88 8.14 8.20
CA THR A 109 -5.43 6.94 7.48
C THR A 109 -4.65 6.00 8.38
N ALA A 110 -4.73 4.70 8.07
CA ALA A 110 -4.04 3.67 8.84
C ALA A 110 -2.61 3.41 8.33
N LEU A 111 -2.35 3.63 7.04
CA LEU A 111 -1.02 3.52 6.44
C LEU A 111 -0.76 4.75 5.57
N VAL A 112 0.37 5.43 5.79
CA VAL A 112 0.90 6.43 4.86
C VAL A 112 2.11 5.84 4.16
N LEU A 113 2.13 5.88 2.83
CA LEU A 113 3.26 5.41 2.02
C LEU A 113 3.69 6.51 1.05
N GLY A 114 4.99 6.80 0.98
CA GLY A 114 5.53 7.94 0.23
C GLY A 114 6.99 7.78 -0.13
N GLY A 115 7.46 8.52 -1.14
CA GLY A 115 8.81 8.42 -1.64
C GLY A 115 8.95 8.61 -3.16
N ASN A 116 10.14 8.36 -3.69
CA ASN A 116 10.44 8.49 -5.12
C ASN A 116 10.90 7.15 -5.71
N LYS A 117 10.49 6.86 -6.96
CA LYS A 117 10.76 5.58 -7.64
C LYS A 117 10.31 4.38 -6.81
N VAL A 118 9.09 4.43 -6.28
CA VAL A 118 8.49 3.31 -5.55
C VAL A 118 7.71 2.45 -6.52
N THR A 119 8.00 1.15 -6.58
CA THR A 119 7.16 0.17 -7.26
C THR A 119 6.46 -0.69 -6.22
N LEU A 120 5.14 -0.55 -6.10
CA LEU A 120 4.29 -1.38 -5.24
C LEU A 120 3.45 -2.29 -6.13
N ASP A 121 3.71 -3.59 -6.04
CA ASP A 121 3.08 -4.61 -6.87
C ASP A 121 2.39 -5.67 -6.01
N GLY A 122 1.08 -5.80 -6.16
CA GLY A 122 0.29 -6.84 -5.53
C GLY A 122 0.26 -8.15 -6.31
N HIS A 123 0.86 -8.23 -7.50
CA HIS A 123 0.89 -9.45 -8.32
C HIS A 123 -0.51 -10.06 -8.61
N GLY A 124 -1.57 -9.27 -8.49
CA GLY A 124 -2.96 -9.72 -8.65
C GLY A 124 -3.53 -10.51 -7.46
N GLN A 125 -2.75 -10.73 -6.40
CA GLN A 125 -3.14 -11.51 -5.21
C GLN A 125 -2.98 -10.74 -3.89
N GLY A 126 -2.20 -9.66 -3.87
CA GLY A 126 -1.96 -8.82 -2.71
C GLY A 126 -3.23 -8.12 -2.26
N ILE A 127 -3.59 -8.31 -0.99
CA ILE A 127 -4.84 -7.82 -0.42
C ILE A 127 -4.56 -6.86 0.73
N PHE A 128 -5.18 -5.68 0.68
CA PHE A 128 -5.27 -4.76 1.80
C PHE A 128 -6.69 -4.86 2.38
N ASN A 129 -6.84 -5.58 3.49
CA ASN A 129 -8.14 -5.88 4.09
C ASN A 129 -8.41 -5.01 5.33
N GLY A 130 -9.30 -4.04 5.19
CA GLY A 130 -9.64 -3.10 6.25
C GLY A 130 -10.52 -3.67 7.38
N ASN A 131 -10.96 -4.93 7.29
CA ASN A 131 -11.90 -5.52 8.26
C ASN A 131 -13.20 -4.71 8.42
N GLY A 132 -13.67 -4.11 7.34
CA GLY A 132 -14.77 -3.14 7.30
C GLY A 132 -16.10 -3.63 7.88
N ASP A 133 -16.37 -4.94 7.93
CA ASP A 133 -17.61 -5.48 8.53
C ASP A 133 -17.84 -5.03 9.98
N PHE A 134 -16.77 -4.84 10.74
CA PHE A 134 -16.85 -4.33 12.11
C PHE A 134 -17.19 -2.84 12.12
N TRP A 135 -16.57 -2.07 11.22
CA TRP A 135 -16.87 -0.66 11.02
C TRP A 135 -18.32 -0.44 10.57
N TYR A 136 -18.81 -1.20 9.59
CA TYR A 136 -20.15 -1.02 9.05
C TYR A 136 -21.23 -1.35 10.09
N ARG A 137 -21.01 -2.38 10.91
CA ARG A 137 -21.92 -2.70 12.03
C ARG A 137 -21.90 -1.61 13.09
N TRP A 138 -20.73 -1.20 13.52
CA TRP A 138 -20.58 -0.16 14.55
C TRP A 138 -21.15 1.19 14.12
N ILE A 139 -20.91 1.60 12.86
CA ILE A 139 -21.38 2.89 12.31
C ILE A 139 -22.90 2.94 12.19
N SER A 140 -23.55 1.81 11.89
CA SER A 140 -25.01 1.73 11.71
C SER A 140 -25.78 2.06 13.00
N GLN A 141 -25.10 2.01 14.14
CA GLN A 141 -25.65 2.33 15.46
C GLN A 141 -25.40 3.80 15.88
N GLN A 142 -24.65 4.57 15.10
CA GLN A 142 -24.33 5.97 15.39
C GLN A 142 -25.31 6.92 14.69
N GLU A 143 -25.57 8.09 15.28
CA GLU A 143 -26.46 9.12 14.71
C GLU A 143 -25.96 9.61 13.34
N ASN A 144 -24.63 9.67 13.14
CA ASN A 144 -23.97 10.06 11.89
C ASN A 144 -23.34 8.85 11.18
N SER A 145 -24.17 7.90 10.79
CA SER A 145 -23.73 6.61 10.20
C SER A 145 -22.97 6.72 8.86
N SER A 146 -23.16 7.80 8.10
CA SER A 146 -22.57 7.94 6.75
C SER A 146 -21.16 8.54 6.74
N ASN A 147 -20.87 9.55 7.58
CA ASN A 147 -19.61 10.30 7.55
C ASN A 147 -19.03 10.52 8.96
N TYR A 148 -18.98 9.46 9.76
CA TYR A 148 -18.40 9.55 11.10
C TYR A 148 -16.94 10.03 11.04
N PRO A 149 -16.59 11.12 11.76
CA PRO A 149 -15.24 11.69 11.76
C PRO A 149 -14.19 10.69 12.25
N GLY A 150 -12.99 10.73 11.66
CA GLY A 150 -11.84 9.95 12.13
C GLY A 150 -11.79 8.49 11.68
N ARG A 151 -12.71 8.03 10.81
CA ARG A 151 -12.54 6.74 10.15
C ARG A 151 -11.33 6.78 9.21
N PRO A 152 -10.41 5.80 9.28
CA PRO A 152 -9.23 5.82 8.45
C PRO A 152 -9.49 5.34 7.02
N HIS A 153 -8.81 5.95 6.05
CA HIS A 153 -8.49 5.27 4.80
C HIS A 153 -7.56 4.07 5.07
N ALA A 154 -7.64 3.03 4.24
CA ALA A 154 -6.75 1.87 4.38
C ALA A 154 -5.29 2.27 4.10
N VAL A 155 -5.07 3.08 3.06
CA VAL A 155 -3.76 3.64 2.72
C VAL A 155 -3.87 5.04 2.13
N THR A 156 -2.91 5.89 2.44
CA THR A 156 -2.68 7.18 1.78
C THR A 156 -1.30 7.15 1.15
N PHE A 157 -1.26 7.29 -0.17
CA PHE A 157 -0.04 7.58 -0.91
C PHE A 157 0.23 9.09 -0.83
N ASN A 158 1.25 9.46 -0.06
CA ASN A 158 1.60 10.85 0.21
C ASN A 158 3.01 11.13 -0.29
N GLY A 159 3.16 12.04 -1.25
CA GLY A 159 4.48 12.39 -1.77
C GLY A 159 5.09 11.30 -2.63
N LEU A 160 4.29 10.49 -3.34
CA LEU A 160 4.82 9.54 -4.31
C LEU A 160 5.24 10.26 -5.59
N THR A 161 6.47 10.03 -6.04
CA THR A 161 6.97 10.58 -7.31
C THR A 161 7.59 9.50 -8.18
N ASN A 162 7.36 9.54 -9.51
CA ASN A 162 7.89 8.58 -10.48
C ASN A 162 7.64 7.11 -10.07
N SER A 163 6.44 6.83 -9.58
CA SER A 163 6.13 5.60 -8.85
C SER A 163 5.03 4.81 -9.55
N ILE A 164 5.00 3.50 -9.30
CA ILE A 164 4.03 2.57 -9.87
C ILE A 164 3.33 1.88 -8.71
N VAL A 165 2.00 1.82 -8.75
CA VAL A 165 1.18 1.06 -7.82
C VAL A 165 0.23 0.19 -8.64
N ARG A 166 0.32 -1.13 -8.50
CA ARG A 166 -0.48 -2.05 -9.31
C ARG A 166 -0.83 -3.36 -8.64
N GLY A 167 -1.84 -4.04 -9.19
CA GLY A 167 -2.15 -5.44 -8.87
C GLY A 167 -2.65 -5.68 -7.44
N LEU A 168 -3.10 -4.63 -6.74
CA LEU A 168 -3.59 -4.71 -5.37
C LEU A 168 -5.13 -4.82 -5.33
N THR A 169 -5.61 -5.56 -4.35
CA THR A 169 -7.03 -5.60 -3.98
C THR A 169 -7.25 -4.93 -2.64
N PHE A 170 -8.06 -3.87 -2.61
CA PHE A 170 -8.58 -3.31 -1.37
C PHE A 170 -9.89 -4.01 -1.01
N LEU A 171 -9.88 -4.75 0.08
CA LEU A 171 -11.01 -5.52 0.58
C LEU A 171 -11.58 -4.86 1.84
N ARG A 172 -12.88 -4.61 1.87
CA ARG A 172 -13.63 -4.14 3.06
C ARG A 172 -12.91 -3.02 3.81
N SER A 173 -12.68 -1.92 3.10
CA SER A 173 -12.16 -0.67 3.65
C SER A 173 -12.96 -0.19 4.88
N GLN A 174 -12.27 0.36 5.88
CA GLN A 174 -12.86 0.96 7.08
C GLN A 174 -13.75 2.18 6.76
N MET A 175 -13.41 2.89 5.67
CA MET A 175 -14.13 4.06 5.16
C MET A 175 -15.08 3.71 3.99
N TRP A 176 -16.03 4.61 3.69
CA TRP A 176 -17.06 4.45 2.64
C TRP A 176 -16.48 4.21 1.24
N CYS A 177 -17.31 3.55 0.41
CA CYS A 177 -16.94 2.96 -0.87
C CYS A 177 -16.57 3.97 -1.95
N VAL A 178 -15.76 3.51 -2.92
CA VAL A 178 -15.84 3.99 -4.30
C VAL A 178 -16.26 2.84 -5.21
N VAL A 179 -17.28 3.11 -6.01
CA VAL A 179 -17.73 2.27 -7.12
C VAL A 179 -16.67 2.36 -8.22
N LYS A 180 -16.21 1.20 -8.71
CA LYS A 180 -15.22 0.98 -9.78
C LYS A 180 -14.89 2.21 -10.65
N PHE A 181 -13.61 2.56 -10.72
CA PHE A 181 -13.04 3.24 -11.87
C PHE A 181 -12.08 2.28 -12.56
N ASP A 182 -12.47 1.82 -13.75
CA ASP A 182 -11.48 1.49 -14.78
C ASP A 182 -10.99 2.83 -15.38
N VAL A 183 -9.84 2.77 -16.05
CA VAL A 183 -9.18 3.79 -16.86
C VAL A 183 -8.01 4.51 -16.17
N ARG A 184 -6.81 4.27 -16.76
CA ARG A 184 -5.61 5.12 -16.75
C ARG A 184 -5.90 6.55 -16.31
N ALA A 185 -5.64 6.85 -15.04
CA ALA A 185 -5.89 8.18 -14.51
C ALA A 185 -4.60 9.02 -14.56
N ASN A 186 -4.51 9.93 -15.53
CA ASN A 186 -3.85 11.21 -15.29
C ASN A 186 -4.73 11.94 -14.26
N MET A 187 -4.42 11.78 -12.97
CA MET A 187 -5.27 12.24 -11.87
C MET A 187 -5.25 13.76 -11.73
N GLY A 188 -6.25 14.42 -12.33
CA GLY A 188 -6.98 15.46 -11.61
C GLY A 188 -7.69 14.81 -10.42
N THR A 189 -7.63 15.44 -9.25
CA THR A 189 -8.07 14.96 -7.93
C THR A 189 -9.40 14.17 -7.93
N ASN A 190 -9.35 12.84 -7.95
CA ASN A 190 -10.50 11.96 -7.72
C ASN A 190 -10.22 11.10 -6.47
N PHE A 191 -10.88 11.42 -5.36
CA PHE A 191 -10.74 10.71 -4.09
C PHE A 191 -11.39 9.32 -4.17
N ILE A 192 -10.57 8.27 -4.20
CA ILE A 192 -11.00 6.94 -3.81
C ILE A 192 -11.03 6.94 -2.27
N ARG A 193 -12.19 6.95 -1.61
CA ARG A 193 -12.24 7.05 -0.13
C ARG A 193 -11.74 5.81 0.62
N THR A 194 -11.39 4.75 -0.11
CA THR A 194 -10.58 3.62 0.37
C THR A 194 -9.07 3.95 0.39
N MET A 195 -8.61 4.80 -0.53
CA MET A 195 -7.20 5.12 -0.77
C MET A 195 -7.02 6.56 -1.26
N SER A 196 -6.22 7.36 -0.56
CA SER A 196 -5.90 8.71 -1.03
C SER A 196 -4.56 8.79 -1.74
N ILE A 197 -4.46 9.61 -2.79
CA ILE A 197 -3.19 10.03 -3.39
C ILE A 197 -3.10 11.54 -3.26
N ILE A 198 -2.10 12.02 -2.52
CA ILE A 198 -1.90 13.44 -2.24
C ILE A 198 -0.44 13.82 -2.48
N TYR A 199 -0.21 15.05 -2.91
CA TYR A 199 1.12 15.62 -3.13
C TYR A 199 2.03 14.73 -4.01
N SER A 200 1.44 13.98 -4.95
CA SER A 200 2.11 12.95 -5.72
C SER A 200 2.14 13.31 -7.21
N HIS A 201 3.22 12.96 -7.91
CA HIS A 201 3.47 13.34 -9.30
C HIS A 201 4.03 12.16 -10.12
N HIS A 202 3.56 11.97 -11.34
CA HIS A 202 3.99 10.84 -12.20
C HIS A 202 3.81 9.48 -11.51
N VAL A 203 2.60 9.23 -11.02
CA VAL A 203 2.22 7.95 -10.40
C VAL A 203 1.36 7.16 -11.38
N GLU A 204 1.80 5.97 -11.75
CA GLU A 204 1.00 5.03 -12.51
C GLU A 204 0.19 4.14 -11.57
N LEU A 205 -1.12 4.09 -11.78
CA LEU A 205 -2.03 3.15 -11.14
C LEU A 205 -2.64 2.21 -12.16
N SER A 206 -2.52 0.91 -11.94
CA SER A 206 -3.11 -0.09 -12.83
C SER A 206 -3.56 -1.35 -12.08
N HIS A 207 -4.59 -2.03 -12.57
CA HIS A 207 -5.07 -3.29 -11.99
C HIS A 207 -5.41 -3.20 -10.48
N ILE A 208 -6.02 -2.10 -10.06
CA ILE A 208 -6.49 -1.91 -8.68
C ILE A 208 -7.94 -2.40 -8.56
N LEU A 209 -8.17 -3.38 -7.70
CA LEU A 209 -9.49 -3.86 -7.37
C LEU A 209 -9.94 -3.28 -6.04
N VAL A 210 -11.19 -2.81 -5.97
CA VAL A 210 -11.83 -2.39 -4.72
C VAL A 210 -13.09 -3.22 -4.53
N ASN A 211 -13.18 -3.94 -3.40
CA ASN A 211 -14.34 -4.74 -3.03
C ASN A 211 -14.72 -4.44 -1.57
N ASN A 212 -15.75 -3.62 -1.38
CA ASN A 212 -16.26 -3.27 -0.05
C ASN A 212 -17.63 -3.90 0.23
N THR A 213 -17.91 -5.05 -0.40
CA THR A 213 -19.05 -5.90 -0.04
C THR A 213 -18.74 -6.59 1.28
N GLY A 214 -19.56 -6.30 2.29
CA GLY A 214 -19.40 -6.89 3.60
C GLY A 214 -20.02 -8.28 3.67
N ASN A 215 -19.68 -9.03 4.70
CA ASN A 215 -20.35 -10.30 5.00
C ASN A 215 -21.77 -10.09 5.58
N PHE A 216 -22.01 -8.93 6.22
CA PHE A 216 -23.24 -8.67 6.99
C PHE A 216 -23.90 -7.33 6.69
N VAL A 217 -23.12 -6.34 6.22
CA VAL A 217 -23.55 -4.98 5.90
C VAL A 217 -22.60 -4.45 4.85
N ASP A 218 -23.10 -3.75 3.85
CA ASP A 218 -22.25 -3.16 2.81
C ASP A 218 -21.81 -1.75 3.20
N SER A 219 -20.57 -1.39 2.86
CA SER A 219 -20.05 -0.02 3.01
C SER A 219 -20.94 1.06 2.39
N CYS A 220 -21.72 0.72 1.36
CA CYS A 220 -22.64 1.61 0.65
C CYS A 220 -24.04 1.69 1.27
N ASN A 221 -24.42 0.72 2.10
CA ASN A 221 -25.75 0.60 2.69
C ASN A 221 -25.59 0.22 4.16
N VAL A 222 -25.43 1.24 5.01
CA VAL A 222 -25.35 1.11 6.48
C VAL A 222 -26.66 0.66 7.14
N ARG A 223 -27.63 0.13 6.37
CA ARG A 223 -28.85 -0.47 6.93
C ARG A 223 -28.59 -1.96 7.23
N PRO A 224 -29.07 -2.49 8.36
CA PRO A 224 -28.91 -3.90 8.69
C PRO A 224 -29.49 -4.79 7.57
N CYS A 225 -28.73 -5.81 7.13
CA CYS A 225 -29.28 -6.93 6.36
C CYS A 225 -30.11 -7.83 7.29
N VAL A 226 -31.14 -7.28 7.93
CA VAL A 226 -32.05 -8.03 8.80
C VAL A 226 -33.40 -8.07 8.11
N THR A 227 -33.73 -9.28 7.64
CA THR A 227 -35.05 -9.70 7.14
C THR A 227 -35.55 -8.99 5.89
N LYS A 228 -35.31 -9.59 4.73
CA LYS A 228 -36.38 -9.95 3.79
C LYS A 228 -35.82 -10.91 2.75
N ASN A 229 -36.42 -12.08 2.70
CA ASN A 229 -36.40 -12.93 1.51
C ASN A 229 -36.91 -12.05 0.35
N PRO A 230 -36.16 -11.83 -0.75
CA PRO A 230 -35.05 -12.64 -1.27
C PRO A 230 -33.64 -12.14 -0.88
N PRO A 231 -32.59 -12.99 -1.00
CA PRO A 231 -31.20 -12.63 -0.69
C PRO A 231 -30.73 -11.38 -1.44
N CYS A 232 -29.85 -10.60 -0.80
CA CYS A 232 -29.23 -9.38 -1.30
C CYS A 232 -29.06 -9.44 -2.82
N ARG A 233 -29.92 -8.73 -3.57
CA ARG A 233 -29.80 -8.71 -5.02
C ARG A 233 -28.42 -8.15 -5.34
N LYS A 234 -27.63 -8.92 -6.11
CA LYS A 234 -26.46 -8.44 -6.85
C LYS A 234 -26.89 -7.18 -7.60
N GLY A 235 -26.64 -6.02 -7.02
CA GLY A 235 -26.96 -4.73 -7.63
C GLY A 235 -25.96 -4.46 -8.74
N PHE A 236 -26.14 -5.11 -9.89
CA PHE A 236 -25.72 -4.55 -11.16
C PHE A 236 -26.53 -3.26 -11.34
N TYR A 237 -25.95 -2.13 -10.95
CA TYR A 237 -26.41 -0.86 -11.46
C TYR A 237 -25.74 -0.68 -12.83
N LYS A 238 -26.60 -0.58 -13.84
CA LYS A 238 -26.26 -0.30 -15.24
C LYS A 238 -25.43 0.96 -15.37
#